data_AF-W6QML4-F1
#
_entry.id   AF-W6QML4-F1
#
_cell.length_a   1.000
_cell.length_b   1.000
_cell.length_c   1.000
_cell.angle_alpha   90.00
_cell.angle_beta   90.00
_cell.angle_gamma   90.00
#
_symmetry.space_group_name_H-M   'P 1'
#
loop_
_entity.id
_entity.type
_entity.pdbx_description
1 polymer ?
#
loop_
_entity_poly.entity_id
_entity_poly.type
_entity_poly.pdbx_seq_one_letter_code
_entity_poly.pdbx_strand_id
1 'polypeptide(L)' 'MINDALGIWSIDPNAHKNEIALTTFLKGNLLAAMGKMQKASIALRFACRLRNEITKEHRLLKSLTMKDIDEIVAFWAR' A
#
# COMPACT_ATOMS: atom_id res chain seq x y z
N MET A 1 -11.29 6.30 9.18
CA MET A 1 -10.04 5.63 9.60
C MET A 1 -9.03 5.51 8.45
N ILE A 2 -9.23 4.66 7.42
CA ILE A 2 -8.23 4.48 6.33
C ILE A 2 -7.95 5.77 5.55
N ASN A 3 -8.99 6.55 5.21
CA ASN A 3 -8.80 7.81 4.48
C ASN A 3 -8.12 8.87 5.36
N ASP A 4 -8.42 8.90 6.65
CA ASP A 4 -7.82 9.85 7.60
C ASP A 4 -6.33 9.54 7.79
N ALA A 5 -5.97 8.25 7.92
CA ALA A 5 -4.59 7.80 7.98
C ALA A 5 -3.82 8.20 6.70
N LEU A 6 -4.41 7.97 5.51
CA LEU A 6 -3.80 8.46 4.26
C LEU A 6 -3.63 9.97 4.26
N GLY A 7 -4.58 10.72 4.81
CA GLY A 7 -4.48 12.17 4.96
C GLY A 7 -3.27 12.59 5.79
N ILE A 8 -3.03 11.91 6.92
CA ILE A 8 -1.89 12.16 7.80
C ILE A 8 -0.56 11.82 7.09
N TRP A 9 -0.45 10.63 6.51
CA TRP A 9 0.80 10.21 5.83
C TRP A 9 1.13 11.07 4.62
N SER A 10 0.11 11.59 3.93
CA SER A 10 0.31 12.45 2.76
C SER A 10 0.86 13.84 3.08
N ILE A 11 0.99 14.21 4.36
CA ILE A 11 1.64 15.48 4.76
C ILE A 11 3.13 15.46 4.38
N ASP A 12 3.80 14.32 4.57
CA ASP A 12 5.16 14.07 4.07
C ASP A 12 5.24 12.70 3.38
N PRO A 13 4.90 12.63 2.08
CA PRO A 13 4.88 11.38 1.34
C PRO A 13 6.25 10.71 1.17
N ASN A 14 7.34 11.48 1.30
CA ASN A 14 8.69 10.95 1.18
C ASN A 14 9.10 10.25 2.48
N ALA A 15 8.76 10.84 3.63
CA ALA A 15 9.02 10.23 4.94
C ALA A 15 8.12 9.03 5.23
N HIS A 16 6.87 9.04 4.74
CA HIS A 16 5.84 8.04 5.08
C HIS A 16 5.49 7.10 3.92
N LYS A 17 6.42 6.89 3.00
CA LYS A 17 6.17 6.11 1.78
C LYS A 17 5.73 4.67 2.08
N ASN A 18 6.26 4.08 3.15
CA ASN A 18 5.96 2.72 3.59
C ASN A 18 4.51 2.64 4.12
N GLU A 19 4.12 3.59 4.98
CA GLU A 19 2.79 3.67 5.58
C GLU A 19 1.72 4.00 4.52
N ILE A 20 2.05 4.82 3.53
CA ILE A 20 1.18 5.09 2.37
C ILE A 20 0.96 3.81 1.56
N ALA A 21 2.01 3.03 1.30
CA ALA A 21 1.90 1.78 0.56
C ALA A 21 1.00 0.78 1.30
N LEU A 22 1.20 0.57 2.61
CA LEU A 22 0.37 -0.29 3.45
C LEU A 22 -1.09 0.18 3.47
N THR A 23 -1.31 1.45 3.81
CA THR A 23 -2.67 1.98 3.99
C THR A 23 -3.44 1.95 2.65
N THR A 24 -2.76 2.17 1.53
CA THR A 24 -3.36 2.04 0.20
C THR A 24 -3.65 0.59 -0.18
N PHE A 25 -2.78 -0.35 0.19
CA PHE A 25 -3.02 -1.78 0.00
C PHE A 25 -4.28 -2.24 0.75
N LEU A 26 -4.39 -1.88 2.03
CA LEU A 26 -5.56 -2.17 2.86
C LEU A 26 -6.84 -1.55 2.27
N LYS A 27 -6.77 -0.31 1.79
CA LYS A 27 -7.88 0.35 1.08
C LYS A 27 -8.30 -0.42 -0.16
N GLY A 28 -7.33 -0.91 -0.94
CA GLY A 28 -7.57 -1.71 -2.13
C GLY A 28 -8.31 -3.01 -1.82
N ASN A 29 -7.88 -3.74 -0.80
CA ASN A 29 -8.53 -4.98 -0.36
C ASN A 29 -9.96 -4.72 0.15
N LEU A 30 -10.16 -3.66 0.93
CA LEU A 30 -11.51 -3.27 1.38
C LEU A 30 -12.43 -2.94 0.19
N LEU A 31 -11.94 -2.18 -0.79
CA LEU A 31 -12.71 -1.86 -1.99
C LEU A 31 -13.05 -3.12 -2.80
N ALA A 32 -12.14 -4.10 -2.87
CA ALA A 32 -12.40 -5.38 -3.52
C ALA A 32 -13.51 -6.16 -2.78
N ALA A 33 -13.43 -6.24 -1.46
CA ALA A 33 -14.45 -6.88 -0.62
C ALA A 33 -15.83 -6.20 -0.76
N MET A 34 -15.87 -4.90 -1.04
CA MET A 34 -17.10 -4.15 -1.33
C MET A 34 -17.58 -4.26 -2.80
N GLY A 35 -16.94 -5.09 -3.63
CA GLY A 35 -17.27 -5.23 -5.05
C GLY A 35 -16.84 -4.07 -5.94
N LYS A 36 -16.09 -3.09 -5.42
CA LYS A 36 -15.61 -1.90 -6.16
C LYS A 36 -14.32 -2.19 -6.91
N MET A 37 -14.36 -3.18 -7.80
CA MET A 37 -13.17 -3.80 -8.42
C MET A 37 -12.26 -2.82 -9.18
N GLN A 38 -12.80 -1.83 -9.88
CA GLN A 38 -11.98 -0.82 -10.58
C GLN A 38 -11.16 0.03 -9.59
N LYS A 39 -11.79 0.54 -8.53
CA LYS A 39 -11.12 1.34 -7.51
C LYS A 39 -10.11 0.50 -6.73
N ALA A 40 -10.46 -0.75 -6.43
CA ALA A 40 -9.53 -1.71 -5.82
C ALA A 40 -8.28 -1.91 -6.68
N SER A 41 -8.46 -2.16 -7.97
CA SER A 41 -7.34 -2.38 -8.91
C SER A 41 -6.41 -1.17 -9.02
N ILE A 42 -6.93 0.06 -8.96
CA ILE A 42 -6.11 1.27 -8.95
C ILE A 42 -5.30 1.36 -7.65
N ALA A 43 -5.95 1.19 -6.51
CA ALA A 43 -5.30 1.26 -5.20
C ALA A 43 -4.20 0.19 -5.05
N LEU A 44 -4.49 -1.06 -5.42
CA LEU A 44 -3.51 -2.15 -5.30
C LEU A 44 -2.33 -1.98 -6.27
N ARG A 45 -2.55 -1.45 -7.49
CA ARG A 45 -1.44 -1.09 -8.40
C ARG A 45 -0.55 -0.01 -7.82
N PHE A 46 -1.13 1.01 -7.19
CA PHE A 46 -0.38 2.07 -6.56
C PHE A 46 0.47 1.54 -5.39
N ALA A 47 -0.11 0.73 -4.51
CA ALA A 47 0.61 0.09 -3.41
C ALA A 47 1.76 -0.82 -3.93
N CYS A 48 1.50 -1.63 -4.96
CA CYS A 48 2.50 -2.48 -5.59
C CYS A 48 3.68 -1.66 -6.15
N ARG A 49 3.38 -0.54 -6.82
CA ARG A 49 4.40 0.35 -7.36
C ARG A 49 5.24 0.96 -6.25
N LEU A 50 4.62 1.47 -5.18
CA LEU A 50 5.35 2.02 -4.04
C LEU A 50 6.27 0.98 -3.40
N ARG A 51 5.79 -0.26 -3.18
CA ARG A 51 6.61 -1.37 -2.69
C ARG A 51 7.84 -1.57 -3.55
N ASN A 52 7.66 -1.67 -4.87
CA ASN A 52 8.77 -1.86 -5.80
C ASN A 52 9.76 -0.68 -5.79
N GLU A 53 9.28 0.54 -5.58
CA GLU A 53 10.13 1.73 -5.46
C GLU A 53 10.94 1.76 -4.15
N ILE A 54 10.39 1.22 -3.05
CA ILE A 54 11.03 1.13 -1.74
C ILE A 54 12.10 0.02 -1.74
N THR A 55 11.74 -1.19 -2.18
CA THR A 55 12.64 -2.36 -2.15
C THR A 55 13.61 -2.42 -3.32
N LYS A 56 13.37 -1.63 -4.38
CA LYS A 56 14.08 -1.71 -5.68
C LYS A 56 13.92 -3.05 -6.40
N GLU A 57 12.92 -3.83 -6.01
CA GLU A 57 12.62 -5.13 -6.61
C GLU A 57 11.29 -5.08 -7.37
N HIS A 58 11.25 -5.68 -8.55
CA HIS A 58 10.03 -5.78 -9.32
C HIS A 58 9.14 -6.95 -8.86
N ARG A 59 7.93 -6.64 -8.40
CA ARG A 59 6.86 -7.61 -8.19
C ARG A 59 5.62 -7.24 -9.00
N LEU A 60 4.97 -8.25 -9.55
CA LEU A 60 3.71 -8.12 -10.27
C LEU A 60 2.55 -8.04 -9.29
N LEU A 61 1.52 -7.26 -9.64
CA LEU A 61 0.30 -7.15 -8.83
C LEU A 61 -0.33 -8.51 -8.50
N LYS A 62 -0.35 -9.43 -9.48
CA LYS A 62 -0.96 -10.76 -9.32
C LYS A 62 -0.28 -11.63 -8.26
N SER A 63 0.98 -11.33 -7.94
CA SER A 63 1.76 -12.05 -6.92
C SER A 63 2.00 -11.20 -5.67
N LEU A 64 1.37 -10.04 -5.55
CA LEU A 64 1.49 -9.18 -4.37
C LEU A 64 0.66 -9.75 -3.21
N THR A 65 1.32 -10.05 -2.11
CA THR A 65 0.71 -10.56 -0.89
C THR A 65 0.83 -9.55 0.26
N MET A 66 0.07 -9.78 1.34
CA MET A 66 0.19 -8.96 2.56
C MET A 66 1.62 -8.99 3.12
N LYS A 67 2.27 -10.16 3.10
CA LYS A 67 3.64 -10.32 3.59
C LYS A 67 4.63 -9.40 2.88
N ASP A 68 4.47 -9.25 1.56
CA ASP A 68 5.34 -8.40 0.75
C ASP A 68 5.19 -6.89 1.08
N ILE A 69 4.06 -6.52 1.65
CA ILE A 69 3.76 -5.16 2.14
C ILE A 69 4.22 -5.01 3.60
N ASP A 70 4.08 -6.04 4.43
CA ASP A 70 4.59 -6.00 5.81
C ASP A 70 6.12 -5.85 5.86
N GLU A 71 6.83 -6.47 4.91
CA GLU A 71 8.28 -6.37 4.76
C GLU A 71 8.79 -4.93 4.62
N ILE A 72 8.00 -4.01 4.03
CA ILE A 72 8.41 -2.60 3.88
C ILE A 72 8.06 -1.74 5.11
N VAL A 73 7.24 -2.22 6.05
CA VAL A 73 6.80 -1.45 7.24
C VAL A 73 7.64 -1.76 8.49
N ALA A 74 8.41 -2.85 8.46
CA ALA A 74 9.13 -3.41 9.61
C ALA A 74 10.16 -2.49 10.31
N PHE A 75 10.40 -1.26 9.83
CA PHE A 75 11.33 -0.33 10.45
C PHE A 75 10.91 0.12 11.87
N TRP A 76 9.60 0.18 12.17
CA TRP A 76 9.09 0.62 13.49
C TRP A 76 8.79 -0.52 14.47
N ALA A 77 9.11 -1.77 14.12
CA ALA A 77 8.84 -2.96 14.95
C ALA A 77 10.11 -3.53 15.63
N ARG A 78 11.20 -2.76 15.71
CA ARG A 78 12.44 -3.13 16.40
C ARG A 78 12.74 -2.19 17.56
#